data_AF-A0A8H7LGH2-F1
#
_entry.id   AF-A0A8H7LGH2-F1
#
_cell.length_a   1.000
_cell.length_b   1.000
_cell.length_c   1.000
_cell.angle_alpha   90.00
_cell.angle_beta   90.00
_cell.angle_gamma   90.00
#
_symmetry.space_group_name_H-M   'P 1'
#
loop_
_entity.id
_entity.type
_entity.pdbx_description
1 polymer ?
#
loop_
_entity_poly.entity_id
_entity_poly.type
_entity_poly.pdbx_seq_one_letter_code
_entity_poly.pdbx_strand_id
1 'polypeptide(L)'
;MAAAPHRFLDMFPPGLDVTSIQSKSPYSFDSEQLYNTFTRGYDPEKHIESTLVKSVRYCKHTKGVQHEFILVEIEDIKVPLINYIVLDRTISQDYSGITIQRPFRRKRTNSSIQSYCGPAVDAFRVSYNGNKEQLLKACQLQPCRDLEEIEFTRVNPVYLYQLVTLVHVVSGRTPNYDLSGKNCYWFAGLVWGCLLSLRPDSRYDSHLSENNRGRLAVIYCAPEEKEVTETCNAFEEQIQKVDKALSESRKVRLSV
;
A
#
# COMPACT_ATOMS: atom_id res chain seq x y z
N MET A 1 -2.15 36.39 14.88
CA MET A 1 -1.94 34.93 14.91
C MET A 1 -1.85 34.46 13.47
N ALA A 2 -0.68 34.02 13.02
CA ALA A 2 -0.50 33.52 11.66
C ALA A 2 -1.22 32.18 11.52
N ALA A 3 -2.05 32.02 10.49
CA ALA A 3 -2.68 30.74 10.18
C ALA A 3 -1.58 29.68 9.95
N ALA A 4 -1.66 28.56 10.66
CA ALA A 4 -0.76 27.44 10.45
C ALA A 4 -0.90 26.97 8.99
N PRO A 5 0.19 26.74 8.24
CA PRO A 5 0.09 26.30 6.86
C PRO A 5 -0.63 24.95 6.82
N HIS A 6 -1.56 24.80 5.87
CA HIS A 6 -2.47 23.66 5.68
C HIS A 6 -1.76 22.39 5.13
N ARG A 7 -0.62 22.02 5.72
CA ARG A 7 0.40 21.10 5.16
C ARG A 7 -0.07 19.69 4.83
N PHE A 8 -0.95 19.11 5.65
CA PHE A 8 -1.47 17.76 5.42
C PHE A 8 -2.77 17.76 4.61
N LEU A 9 -3.47 18.90 4.59
CA LEU A 9 -4.75 19.08 3.90
C LEU A 9 -4.59 19.07 2.38
N ASP A 10 -3.40 19.42 1.89
CA ASP A 10 -3.06 19.45 0.46
C ASP A 10 -2.70 18.07 -0.10
N MET A 11 -2.23 17.13 0.74
CA MET A 11 -1.91 15.75 0.36
C MET A 11 -3.06 14.78 0.62
N PHE A 12 -3.73 14.93 1.76
CA PHE A 12 -4.91 14.15 2.13
C PHE A 12 -6.02 15.13 2.54
N PRO A 13 -7.20 15.11 1.90
CA PRO A 13 -8.17 16.18 2.09
C PRO A 13 -8.57 16.38 3.56
N PRO A 14 -9.08 17.56 3.94
CA PRO A 14 -9.37 17.92 5.33
C PRO A 14 -10.11 16.87 6.16
N GLY A 15 -9.43 16.37 7.20
CA GLY A 15 -9.98 15.38 8.14
C GLY A 15 -9.08 15.04 9.32
N LEU A 16 -7.77 15.32 9.25
CA LEU A 16 -6.82 14.96 10.31
C LEU A 16 -6.88 15.86 11.56
N ASP A 17 -7.32 17.10 11.41
CA ASP A 17 -7.50 18.04 12.52
C ASP A 17 -8.94 18.12 13.03
N VAL A 18 -9.87 17.36 12.44
CA VAL A 18 -11.28 17.42 12.83
C VAL A 18 -11.58 16.22 13.72
N THR A 19 -11.83 16.48 15.00
CA THR A 19 -12.43 15.56 15.99
C THR A 19 -13.88 15.18 15.64
N SER A 20 -14.21 15.15 14.34
CA SER A 20 -15.52 14.74 13.85
C SER A 20 -15.67 13.24 14.05
N ILE A 21 -16.59 12.89 14.95
CA ILE A 21 -17.00 11.52 15.28
C ILE A 21 -17.80 10.89 14.12
N GLN A 22 -18.10 11.64 13.06
CA GLN A 22 -18.84 11.11 11.92
C GLN A 22 -17.97 10.17 11.10
N SER A 23 -18.45 8.93 10.91
CA SER A 23 -17.77 7.91 10.13
C SER A 23 -17.72 8.30 8.66
N LYS A 24 -16.66 8.99 8.25
CA LYS A 24 -16.39 9.27 6.84
C LYS A 24 -15.60 8.10 6.23
N SER A 25 -15.88 7.82 4.96
CA SER A 25 -15.17 6.83 4.17
C SER A 25 -13.68 7.20 4.06
N PRO A 26 -12.77 6.21 3.97
CA PRO A 26 -11.37 6.48 3.71
C PRO A 26 -11.19 7.15 2.36
N TYR A 27 -10.13 7.94 2.22
CA TYR A 27 -9.71 8.41 0.90
C TYR A 27 -9.11 7.23 0.14
N SER A 28 -9.43 7.11 -1.14
CA SER A 28 -8.92 6.04 -1.98
C SER A 28 -8.21 6.66 -3.17
N PHE A 29 -6.97 6.24 -3.39
CA PHE A 29 -6.16 6.62 -4.54
C PHE A 29 -5.70 5.34 -5.23
N ASP A 30 -5.75 5.30 -6.55
CA ASP A 30 -5.01 4.26 -7.28
C ASP A 30 -3.49 4.57 -7.23
N SER A 31 -2.67 3.54 -7.45
CA SER A 31 -1.22 3.67 -7.33
C SER A 31 -0.61 4.65 -8.33
N GLU A 32 -1.17 4.77 -9.54
CA GLU A 32 -0.70 5.70 -10.56
C GLU A 32 -1.08 7.16 -10.22
N GLN A 33 -2.31 7.40 -9.78
CA GLN A 33 -2.80 8.69 -9.33
C GLN A 33 -1.95 9.22 -8.19
N LEU A 34 -1.69 8.39 -7.18
CA LEU A 34 -0.89 8.80 -6.03
C LEU A 34 0.57 9.04 -6.43
N TYR A 35 1.15 8.15 -7.26
CA TYR A 35 2.49 8.34 -7.81
C TYR A 35 2.62 9.66 -8.57
N ASN A 36 1.68 9.95 -9.48
CA ASN A 36 1.68 11.19 -10.25
C ASN A 36 1.53 12.41 -9.33
N THR A 37 0.71 12.32 -8.28
CA THR A 37 0.54 13.40 -7.29
C THR A 37 1.85 13.71 -6.57
N PHE A 38 2.61 12.67 -6.22
CA PHE A 38 3.87 12.80 -5.48
C PHE A 38 5.06 13.14 -6.36
N THR A 39 5.04 12.80 -7.65
CA THR A 39 6.22 12.94 -8.52
C THR A 39 6.08 14.00 -9.60
N ARG A 40 4.95 14.02 -10.32
CA ARG A 40 4.71 14.95 -11.45
C ARG A 40 4.00 16.22 -11.02
N GLY A 41 3.12 16.12 -10.02
CA GLY A 41 2.42 17.23 -9.39
C GLY A 41 3.13 17.78 -8.16
N TYR A 42 4.43 17.50 -8.02
CA TYR A 42 5.22 17.94 -6.87
C TYR A 42 5.20 19.45 -6.77
N ASP A 43 4.70 19.91 -5.64
CA ASP A 43 4.80 21.28 -5.19
C ASP A 43 5.62 21.24 -3.90
N PRO A 44 6.76 21.94 -3.82
CA PRO A 44 7.56 21.99 -2.59
C PRO A 44 6.77 22.44 -1.35
N GLU A 45 5.66 23.16 -1.53
CA GLU A 45 4.73 23.54 -0.44
C GLU A 45 3.91 22.37 0.09
N LYS A 46 3.66 21.34 -0.73
CA LYS A 46 3.00 20.08 -0.32
C LYS A 46 3.89 19.20 0.54
N HIS A 47 5.19 19.53 0.67
CA HIS A 47 6.11 18.91 1.62
C HIS A 47 6.09 17.37 1.66
N ILE A 48 5.93 16.68 0.52
CA ILE A 48 5.90 15.19 0.48
C ILE A 48 7.16 14.53 1.10
N GLU A 49 8.25 15.30 1.20
CA GLU A 49 9.53 14.91 1.77
C GLU A 49 9.56 15.02 3.30
N SER A 50 8.50 15.52 3.95
CA SER A 50 8.35 15.52 5.42
C SER A 50 7.53 14.34 5.94
N THR A 51 6.86 13.59 5.07
CA THR A 51 6.08 12.42 5.49
C THR A 51 6.93 11.15 5.48
N LEU A 52 7.13 10.60 6.67
CA LEU A 52 7.85 9.35 6.89
C LEU A 52 6.89 8.18 7.06
N VAL A 53 7.34 7.02 6.61
CA VAL A 53 6.77 5.73 6.98
C VAL A 53 7.43 5.30 8.28
N LYS A 54 6.65 5.22 9.35
CA LYS A 54 7.12 4.85 10.69
C LYS A 54 7.16 3.34 10.85
N SER A 55 6.08 2.66 10.47
CA SER A 55 6.07 1.20 10.42
C SER A 55 5.17 0.67 9.33
N VAL A 56 5.43 -0.56 8.92
CA VAL A 56 4.63 -1.31 7.95
C VAL A 56 4.34 -2.68 8.53
N ARG A 57 3.06 -3.08 8.50
CA ARG A 57 2.59 -4.37 9.00
C ARG A 57 2.04 -5.20 7.86
N TYR A 58 2.45 -6.46 7.81
CA TYR A 58 1.87 -7.45 6.90
C TYR A 58 0.64 -8.04 7.57
N CYS A 59 -0.54 -7.81 7.04
CA CYS A 59 -1.79 -8.17 7.68
C CYS A 59 -2.54 -9.23 6.88
N LYS A 60 -3.32 -10.04 7.59
CA LYS A 60 -4.19 -11.07 6.98
C LYS A 60 -5.57 -11.06 7.61
N HIS A 61 -6.58 -10.95 6.77
CA HIS A 61 -7.97 -11.11 7.19
C HIS A 61 -8.21 -12.53 7.73
N THR A 62 -8.93 -12.67 8.85
CA THR A 62 -9.10 -13.98 9.50
C THR A 62 -10.35 -14.73 9.04
N LYS A 63 -11.19 -14.13 8.20
CA LYS A 63 -12.39 -14.76 7.63
C LYS A 63 -12.33 -14.86 6.11
N GLY A 64 -13.18 -15.73 5.55
CA GLY A 64 -13.41 -15.83 4.11
C GLY A 64 -12.15 -16.25 3.36
N VAL A 65 -11.87 -15.56 2.25
CA VAL A 65 -10.68 -15.79 1.41
C VAL A 65 -9.39 -15.27 2.02
N GLN A 66 -9.36 -14.94 3.32
CA GLN A 66 -8.15 -14.55 4.06
C GLN A 66 -7.23 -13.57 3.31
N HIS A 67 -7.83 -12.48 2.81
CA HIS A 67 -7.15 -11.45 2.05
C HIS A 67 -5.91 -10.92 2.79
N GLU A 68 -4.78 -10.83 2.09
CA GLU A 68 -3.53 -10.27 2.60
C GLU A 68 -3.35 -8.84 2.07
N PHE A 69 -2.91 -7.96 2.94
CA PHE A 69 -2.78 -6.52 2.69
C PHE A 69 -1.65 -5.94 3.56
N ILE A 70 -1.23 -4.73 3.23
CA ILE A 70 -0.21 -4.01 4.00
C ILE A 70 -0.86 -2.85 4.74
N LEU A 71 -0.59 -2.71 6.05
CA LEU A 71 -0.98 -1.55 6.83
C LEU A 71 0.26 -0.69 7.11
N VAL A 72 0.18 0.59 6.79
CA VAL A 72 1.28 1.54 6.91
C VAL A 72 0.91 2.59 7.96
N GLU A 73 1.80 2.82 8.90
CA GLU A 73 1.76 3.96 9.83
C GLU A 73 2.69 5.05 9.31
N ILE A 74 2.18 6.26 9.13
CA ILE A 74 2.96 7.41 8.66
C ILE A 74 2.97 8.53 9.70
N GLU A 75 4.05 9.30 9.73
CA GLU A 75 4.19 10.51 10.55
C GLU A 75 4.75 11.68 9.72
N ASP A 76 4.43 12.91 10.10
CA ASP A 76 5.09 14.09 9.55
C ASP A 76 6.18 14.60 10.49
N ILE A 77 7.36 14.92 9.96
CA ILE A 77 8.47 15.44 10.80
C ILE A 77 8.30 16.91 11.20
N LYS A 78 7.46 17.67 10.50
CA LYS A 78 7.23 19.10 10.74
C LYS A 78 5.98 19.36 11.57
N VAL A 79 5.07 18.39 11.67
CA VAL A 79 3.79 18.48 12.39
C VAL A 79 3.57 17.17 13.16
N PRO A 80 3.19 17.19 14.46
CA PRO A 80 2.99 15.97 15.25
C PRO A 80 1.70 15.23 14.86
N LEU A 81 1.66 14.72 13.63
CA LEU A 81 0.50 14.10 13.01
C LEU A 81 0.86 12.67 12.61
N ILE A 82 -0.01 11.73 12.99
CA ILE A 82 0.08 10.31 12.61
C ILE A 82 -1.14 9.95 11.79
N ASN A 83 -0.95 9.16 10.74
CA ASN A 83 -2.05 8.63 9.94
C ASN A 83 -1.77 7.18 9.53
N TYR A 84 -2.79 6.50 9.02
CA TYR A 84 -2.73 5.11 8.59
C TYR A 84 -3.16 4.97 7.14
N ILE A 85 -2.49 4.07 6.42
CA ILE A 85 -2.78 3.73 5.03
C ILE A 85 -2.88 2.22 4.90
N VAL A 86 -3.91 1.72 4.23
CA VAL A 86 -4.00 0.34 3.76
C VAL A 86 -3.58 0.29 2.30
N LEU A 87 -2.70 -0.65 1.98
CA LEU A 87 -2.37 -1.04 0.62
C LEU A 87 -2.99 -2.41 0.35
N ASP A 88 -3.92 -2.46 -0.59
CA ASP A 88 -4.57 -3.69 -1.00
C ASP A 88 -4.69 -3.79 -2.52
N ARG A 89 -4.70 -5.03 -3.01
CA ARG A 89 -4.97 -5.36 -4.41
C ARG A 89 -6.29 -6.10 -4.52
N THR A 90 -7.22 -5.56 -5.29
CA THR A 90 -8.55 -6.13 -5.50
C THR A 90 -8.86 -6.27 -7.00
N ILE A 91 -9.99 -6.90 -7.32
CA ILE A 91 -10.52 -6.95 -8.69
C ILE A 91 -11.46 -5.75 -8.87
N SER A 92 -11.38 -5.06 -10.02
CA SER A 92 -12.30 -3.95 -10.32
C SER A 92 -13.77 -4.38 -10.23
N GLN A 93 -14.57 -3.63 -9.46
CA GLN A 93 -15.99 -3.91 -9.26
C GLN A 93 -16.83 -3.74 -10.54
N ASP A 94 -16.34 -3.01 -11.53
CA ASP A 94 -17.03 -2.86 -12.82
C ASP A 94 -17.08 -4.19 -13.61
N TYR A 95 -16.26 -5.17 -13.20
CA TYR A 95 -16.26 -6.55 -13.71
C TYR A 95 -17.00 -7.53 -12.78
N SER A 96 -17.69 -7.03 -11.74
CA SER A 96 -18.42 -7.84 -10.75
C SER A 96 -19.77 -8.41 -11.25
N GLY A 97 -20.04 -8.35 -12.55
CA GLY A 97 -21.15 -9.07 -13.19
C GLY A 97 -21.10 -10.60 -13.03
N ILE A 98 -20.08 -11.14 -12.33
CA ILE A 98 -19.91 -12.57 -12.10
C ILE A 98 -20.01 -12.86 -10.61
N THR A 99 -21.16 -13.42 -10.22
CA THR A 99 -21.44 -13.95 -8.89
C THR A 99 -20.35 -14.96 -8.52
N ILE A 100 -19.63 -14.75 -7.42
CA ILE A 100 -18.83 -15.80 -6.77
C ILE A 100 -19.82 -16.82 -6.19
N GLN A 101 -20.38 -17.69 -7.04
CA GLN A 101 -21.10 -18.85 -6.55
C GLN A 101 -20.08 -19.77 -5.92
N ARG A 102 -20.13 -19.86 -4.58
CA ARG A 102 -19.44 -20.90 -3.81
C ARG A 102 -19.66 -22.25 -4.50
N PRO A 103 -18.63 -23.10 -4.70
CA PRO A 103 -18.83 -24.41 -5.29
C PRO A 103 -19.42 -25.35 -4.23
N PHE A 104 -20.68 -25.12 -3.87
CA PHE A 104 -21.45 -26.09 -3.10
C PHE A 104 -22.10 -27.08 -4.07
N ARG A 105 -21.44 -28.24 -4.18
CA ARG A 105 -21.98 -29.54 -4.60
C ARG A 105 -22.80 -29.55 -5.91
N ARG A 106 -22.21 -30.10 -6.98
CA ARG A 106 -22.56 -31.44 -7.53
C ARG A 106 -21.87 -31.75 -8.86
N LYS A 107 -21.43 -33.02 -8.92
CA LYS A 107 -21.14 -33.89 -10.08
C LYS A 107 -19.98 -33.51 -11.00
N ARG A 108 -19.04 -34.47 -11.07
CA ARG A 108 -17.95 -34.59 -12.05
C ARG A 108 -18.47 -34.36 -13.47
N THR A 109 -18.13 -33.22 -14.03
CA THR A 109 -17.91 -33.03 -15.46
C THR A 109 -16.64 -32.20 -15.58
N ASN A 110 -15.76 -32.53 -16.53
CA ASN A 110 -14.52 -31.81 -16.81
C ASN A 110 -14.83 -30.33 -17.10
N SER A 111 -14.86 -29.50 -16.06
CA SER A 111 -15.00 -28.06 -16.17
C SER A 111 -13.60 -27.47 -16.06
N SER A 112 -13.11 -26.93 -17.17
CA SER A 112 -11.98 -26.00 -17.19
C SER A 112 -12.14 -25.01 -16.03
N ILE A 113 -11.18 -24.98 -15.11
CA ILE A 113 -11.07 -23.92 -14.12
C ILE A 113 -10.99 -22.62 -14.93
N GLN A 114 -12.09 -21.88 -14.99
CA GLN A 114 -12.10 -20.59 -15.65
C GLN A 114 -11.24 -19.69 -14.77
N SER A 115 -10.00 -19.46 -15.20
CA SER A 115 -9.09 -18.51 -14.57
C SER A 115 -9.81 -17.17 -14.58
N TYR A 116 -10.26 -16.73 -13.41
CA TYR A 116 -10.85 -15.40 -13.26
C TYR A 116 -9.70 -14.41 -13.34
N CYS A 117 -9.65 -13.72 -14.47
CA CYS A 117 -8.69 -12.68 -14.78
C CYS A 117 -9.45 -11.39 -15.10
N GLY A 118 -9.04 -10.28 -14.50
CA GLY A 118 -9.63 -8.97 -14.75
C GLY A 118 -8.69 -7.85 -14.33
N PRO A 119 -9.01 -6.58 -14.60
CA PRO A 119 -8.16 -5.46 -14.19
C PRO A 119 -7.99 -5.45 -12.67
N ALA A 120 -6.74 -5.37 -12.23
CA ALA A 120 -6.41 -5.20 -10.83
C ALA A 120 -6.62 -3.76 -10.40
N VAL A 121 -7.02 -3.60 -9.15
CA VAL A 121 -7.12 -2.31 -8.47
C VAL A 121 -6.20 -2.37 -7.26
N ASP A 122 -5.03 -1.74 -7.40
CA ASP A 122 -4.07 -1.55 -6.33
C ASP A 122 -4.32 -0.18 -5.70
N ALA A 123 -4.82 -0.15 -4.47
CA ALA A 123 -5.33 1.06 -3.85
C ALA A 123 -4.52 1.46 -2.62
N PHE A 124 -4.34 2.77 -2.46
CA PHE A 124 -3.95 3.43 -1.23
C PHE A 124 -5.22 3.92 -0.54
N ARG A 125 -5.64 3.25 0.52
CA ARG A 125 -6.79 3.66 1.34
C ARG A 125 -6.31 4.35 2.60
N VAL A 126 -6.54 5.65 2.68
CA VAL A 126 -5.99 6.50 3.73
C VAL A 126 -7.05 6.81 4.77
N SER A 127 -6.70 6.71 6.05
CA SER A 127 -7.63 7.06 7.12
C SER A 127 -7.99 8.54 7.04
N TYR A 128 -9.29 8.83 7.17
CA TYR A 128 -9.83 10.18 7.13
C TYR A 128 -9.35 11.04 8.32
N ASN A 129 -9.27 10.43 9.50
CA ASN A 129 -9.02 11.08 10.79
C ASN A 129 -7.85 10.46 11.57
N GLY A 130 -7.00 9.66 10.92
CA GLY A 130 -5.92 8.95 11.60
C GLY A 130 -6.37 7.80 12.50
N ASN A 131 -7.64 7.38 12.48
CA ASN A 131 -8.10 6.22 13.24
C ASN A 131 -7.88 4.91 12.44
N LYS A 132 -7.02 4.03 12.95
CA LYS A 132 -6.67 2.74 12.33
C LYS A 132 -7.85 1.79 12.28
N GLU A 133 -8.57 1.62 13.39
CA GLU A 133 -9.68 0.67 13.51
C GLU A 133 -10.84 1.05 12.57
N GLN A 134 -11.14 2.34 12.49
CA GLN A 134 -12.14 2.88 11.57
C GLN A 134 -11.74 2.66 10.11
N LEU A 135 -10.46 2.88 9.77
CA LEU A 135 -9.93 2.60 8.42
C LEU A 135 -10.12 1.12 8.07
N LEU A 136 -9.65 0.21 8.92
CA LEU A 136 -9.77 -1.24 8.69
C LEU A 136 -11.23 -1.68 8.58
N LYS A 137 -12.12 -1.14 9.43
CA LYS A 137 -13.56 -1.41 9.37
C LYS A 137 -14.17 -0.92 8.06
N ALA A 138 -13.85 0.30 7.63
CA ALA A 138 -14.38 0.88 6.40
C ALA A 138 -13.87 0.15 5.14
N CYS A 139 -12.66 -0.40 5.19
CA CYS A 139 -12.12 -1.26 4.13
C CYS A 139 -12.64 -2.71 4.19
N GLN A 140 -13.49 -3.05 5.17
CA GLN A 140 -13.98 -4.42 5.40
C GLN A 140 -12.84 -5.43 5.65
N LEU A 141 -11.74 -4.97 6.26
CA LEU A 141 -10.57 -5.77 6.60
C LEU A 141 -10.58 -6.23 8.06
N GLN A 142 -11.71 -6.11 8.76
CA GLN A 142 -11.88 -6.66 10.10
C GLN A 142 -12.79 -7.90 10.11
N PRO A 143 -12.45 -8.93 10.89
CA PRO A 143 -11.25 -9.07 11.71
C PRO A 143 -9.99 -9.43 10.91
N CYS A 144 -8.84 -8.87 11.29
CA CYS A 144 -7.52 -9.22 10.76
C CYS A 144 -6.54 -9.55 11.89
N ARG A 145 -5.43 -10.17 11.52
CA ARG A 145 -4.25 -10.33 12.38
C ARG A 145 -3.03 -9.76 11.68
N ASP A 146 -2.11 -9.21 12.47
CA ASP A 146 -0.79 -8.81 12.00
C ASP A 146 0.07 -10.08 11.97
N LEU A 147 0.68 -10.35 10.83
CA LEU A 147 1.60 -11.48 10.66
C LEU A 147 3.03 -11.05 10.97
N GLU A 148 3.39 -9.81 10.66
CA GLU A 148 4.75 -9.28 10.77
C GLU A 148 4.76 -7.75 10.80
N GLU A 149 5.83 -7.17 11.33
CA GLU A 149 6.04 -5.72 11.35
C GLU A 149 7.48 -5.35 10.99
N ILE A 150 7.63 -4.29 10.20
CA ILE A 150 8.88 -3.56 9.98
C ILE A 150 8.73 -2.19 10.63
N GLU A 151 9.60 -1.87 11.58
CA GLU A 151 9.72 -0.56 12.19
C GLU A 151 10.95 0.15 11.62
N PHE A 152 10.75 1.32 11.01
CA PHE A 152 11.83 2.09 10.38
C PHE A 152 12.47 3.03 11.39
N THR A 153 13.80 3.07 11.38
CA THR A 153 14.55 3.98 12.26
C THR A 153 14.62 5.37 11.65
N ARG A 154 14.82 6.38 12.50
CA ARG A 154 15.06 7.76 12.04
C ARG A 154 16.40 7.95 11.33
N VAL A 155 17.32 7.00 11.46
CA VAL A 155 18.66 7.07 10.85
C VAL A 155 18.58 6.75 9.36
N ASN A 156 17.74 5.80 8.98
CA ASN A 156 17.49 5.43 7.58
C ASN A 156 15.98 5.40 7.31
N PRO A 157 15.34 6.58 7.22
CA PRO A 157 13.91 6.67 7.08
C PRO A 157 13.45 6.19 5.70
N VAL A 158 12.23 5.67 5.64
CA VAL A 158 11.50 5.49 4.38
C VAL A 158 10.53 6.66 4.26
N TYR A 159 10.63 7.42 3.17
CA TYR A 159 9.67 8.47 2.88
C TYR A 159 8.44 7.90 2.19
N LEU A 160 7.28 8.53 2.40
CA LEU A 160 6.04 8.05 1.78
C LEU A 160 6.13 8.03 0.25
N TYR A 161 6.76 9.03 -0.39
CA TYR A 161 6.94 9.02 -1.85
C TYR A 161 7.76 7.83 -2.36
N GLN A 162 8.69 7.32 -1.56
CA GLN A 162 9.47 6.12 -1.90
C GLN A 162 8.57 4.89 -1.88
N LEU A 163 7.74 4.74 -0.84
CA LEU A 163 6.76 3.65 -0.78
C LEU A 163 5.75 3.73 -1.93
N VAL A 164 5.24 4.92 -2.24
CA VAL A 164 4.33 5.15 -3.38
C VAL A 164 4.98 4.75 -4.69
N THR A 165 6.26 5.11 -4.89
CA THR A 165 7.03 4.72 -6.08
C THR A 165 7.21 3.20 -6.16
N LEU A 166 7.52 2.54 -5.05
CA LEU A 166 7.63 1.08 -5.00
C LEU A 166 6.32 0.40 -5.39
N VAL A 167 5.21 0.83 -4.80
CA VAL A 167 3.88 0.25 -5.12
C VAL A 167 3.51 0.50 -6.57
N HIS A 168 3.80 1.69 -7.11
CA HIS A 168 3.59 1.99 -8.54
C HIS A 168 4.38 1.03 -9.45
N VAL A 169 5.64 0.76 -9.13
CA VAL A 169 6.46 -0.22 -9.86
C VAL A 169 5.85 -1.62 -9.76
N VAL A 170 5.44 -2.05 -8.57
CA VAL A 170 4.79 -3.36 -8.36
C VAL A 170 3.49 -3.48 -9.17
N SER A 171 2.62 -2.47 -9.10
CA SER A 171 1.37 -2.39 -9.87
C SER A 171 1.61 -2.49 -11.37
N GLY A 172 2.61 -1.78 -11.88
CA GLY A 172 2.92 -1.75 -13.31
C GLY A 172 3.38 -3.10 -13.88
N ARG A 173 3.94 -4.00 -13.06
CA ARG A 173 4.37 -5.33 -13.51
C ARG A 173 3.21 -6.23 -13.90
N THR A 174 2.09 -6.12 -13.20
CA THR A 174 0.89 -6.93 -13.48
C THR A 174 -0.36 -6.07 -13.35
N PRO A 175 -0.86 -5.49 -14.45
CA PRO A 175 -2.10 -4.69 -14.41
C PRO A 175 -3.36 -5.54 -14.22
N ASN A 176 -3.25 -6.87 -14.38
CA ASN A 176 -4.38 -7.79 -14.25
C ASN A 176 -4.28 -8.62 -12.98
N TYR A 177 -5.41 -8.78 -12.31
CA TYR A 177 -5.59 -9.66 -11.17
C TYR A 177 -5.79 -11.08 -11.69
N ASP A 178 -5.00 -12.03 -11.18
CA ASP A 178 -5.16 -13.47 -11.44
C ASP A 178 -5.28 -14.22 -10.12
N LEU A 179 -6.42 -14.90 -9.90
CA LEU A 179 -6.67 -15.66 -8.68
C LEU A 179 -5.61 -16.72 -8.40
N SER A 180 -5.00 -17.31 -9.43
CA SER A 180 -4.04 -18.41 -9.28
C SER A 180 -2.61 -17.96 -9.05
N GLY A 181 -2.32 -16.66 -9.23
CA GLY A 181 -0.95 -16.15 -9.17
C GLY A 181 -0.90 -14.71 -8.68
N LYS A 182 -1.18 -13.76 -9.57
CA LYS A 182 -0.97 -12.31 -9.36
C LYS A 182 -2.17 -11.65 -8.66
N ASN A 183 -2.49 -12.16 -7.48
CA ASN A 183 -3.60 -11.74 -6.62
C ASN A 183 -3.12 -10.88 -5.42
N CYS A 184 -3.97 -10.68 -4.41
CA CYS A 184 -3.62 -9.92 -3.21
C CYS A 184 -2.45 -10.49 -2.40
N TYR A 185 -2.31 -11.82 -2.34
CA TYR A 185 -1.19 -12.49 -1.67
C TYR A 185 0.14 -12.14 -2.33
N TRP A 186 0.18 -12.25 -3.67
CA TRP A 186 1.37 -11.95 -4.44
C TRP A 186 1.74 -10.47 -4.32
N PHE A 187 0.75 -9.58 -4.39
CA PHE A 187 0.99 -8.14 -4.31
C PHE A 187 1.52 -7.72 -2.93
N ALA A 188 0.84 -8.11 -1.85
CA ALA A 188 1.30 -7.80 -0.49
C ALA A 188 2.67 -8.44 -0.24
N GLY A 189 2.86 -9.69 -0.67
CA GLY A 189 4.11 -10.42 -0.59
C GLY A 189 5.27 -9.72 -1.32
N LEU A 190 5.03 -9.21 -2.53
CA LEU A 190 6.06 -8.55 -3.34
C LEU A 190 6.45 -7.20 -2.77
N VAL A 191 5.47 -6.37 -2.38
CA VAL A 191 5.75 -5.09 -1.69
C VAL A 191 6.57 -5.35 -0.42
N TRP A 192 6.17 -6.33 0.39
CA TRP A 192 6.87 -6.68 1.61
C TRP A 192 8.29 -7.20 1.38
N GLY A 193 8.45 -8.12 0.44
CA GLY A 193 9.77 -8.65 0.06
C GLY A 193 10.71 -7.54 -0.39
N CYS A 194 10.22 -6.60 -1.19
CA CYS A 194 11.00 -5.44 -1.60
C CYS A 194 11.38 -4.53 -0.43
N LEU A 195 10.46 -4.28 0.51
CA LEU A 195 10.77 -3.47 1.70
C LEU A 195 11.88 -4.10 2.56
N LEU A 196 11.84 -5.42 2.75
CA LEU A 196 12.90 -6.15 3.46
C LEU A 196 14.24 -6.06 2.72
N SER A 197 14.25 -6.25 1.41
CA SER A 197 15.47 -6.16 0.59
C SER A 197 16.06 -4.76 0.55
N LEU A 198 15.22 -3.73 0.45
CA LEU A 198 15.64 -2.32 0.35
C LEU A 198 16.06 -1.72 1.69
N ARG A 199 15.62 -2.31 2.81
CA ARG A 199 15.89 -1.78 4.17
C ARG A 199 16.29 -2.90 5.14
N PRO A 200 17.43 -3.58 4.89
CA PRO A 200 17.87 -4.73 5.67
C PRO A 200 18.15 -4.39 7.14
N ASP A 201 18.50 -3.13 7.43
CA ASP A 201 18.81 -2.66 8.79
C ASP A 201 17.57 -2.28 9.63
N SER A 202 16.36 -2.43 9.08
CA SER A 202 15.13 -2.09 9.81
C SER A 202 14.85 -3.09 10.92
N ARG A 203 14.18 -2.64 11.98
CA ARG A 203 13.76 -3.55 13.04
C ARG A 203 12.60 -4.39 12.53
N TYR A 204 12.84 -5.69 12.44
CA TYR A 204 11.87 -6.66 11.94
C TYR A 204 11.39 -7.54 13.08
N ASP A 205 10.07 -7.56 13.29
CA ASP A 205 9.42 -8.46 14.24
C ASP A 205 8.75 -9.61 13.49
N SER A 206 9.35 -10.79 13.62
CA SER A 206 8.85 -12.07 13.08
C SER A 206 8.12 -12.91 14.11
N HIS A 207 8.00 -12.48 15.37
CA HIS A 207 7.37 -13.28 16.43
C HIS A 207 5.87 -13.51 16.17
N LEU A 208 5.26 -12.73 15.27
CA LEU A 208 3.89 -12.91 14.78
C LEU A 208 3.79 -13.92 13.60
N SER A 209 4.93 -14.37 13.05
CA SER A 209 5.01 -15.15 11.82
C SER A 209 4.93 -16.66 12.07
N GLU A 210 3.72 -17.21 12.04
CA GLU A 210 3.52 -18.67 11.95
C GLU A 210 3.81 -19.24 10.52
N ASN A 211 4.69 -18.61 9.72
CA ASN A 211 4.92 -18.96 8.30
C ASN A 211 3.64 -19.04 7.45
N ASN A 212 2.68 -18.14 7.71
CA ASN A 212 1.35 -18.16 7.10
C ASN A 212 1.15 -17.17 5.94
N ARG A 213 2.22 -16.49 5.49
CA ARG A 213 2.21 -15.58 4.33
C ARG A 213 1.93 -16.33 3.04
N GLY A 214 1.18 -15.72 2.13
CA GLY A 214 0.93 -16.26 0.80
C GLY A 214 0.11 -17.55 0.76
N ARG A 215 -0.32 -18.06 1.92
CA ARG A 215 -0.90 -19.41 2.05
C ARG A 215 -2.42 -19.35 2.22
N LEU A 216 -3.16 -19.85 1.25
CA LEU A 216 -4.60 -20.11 1.36
C LEU A 216 -4.87 -21.60 1.14
N ALA A 217 -4.98 -22.36 2.23
CA ALA A 217 -5.14 -23.82 2.24
C ALA A 217 -4.08 -24.57 1.40
N VAL A 218 -4.27 -24.66 0.08
CA VAL A 218 -3.45 -25.40 -0.90
C VAL A 218 -2.75 -24.48 -1.91
N ILE A 219 -3.16 -23.20 -2.00
CA ILE A 219 -2.58 -22.23 -2.94
C ILE A 219 -1.50 -21.43 -2.20
N TYR A 220 -0.29 -21.42 -2.77
CA TYR A 220 0.82 -20.58 -2.34
C TYR A 220 1.09 -19.52 -3.42
N CYS A 221 0.87 -18.26 -3.08
CA CYS A 221 1.01 -17.13 -3.98
C CYS A 221 2.04 -16.12 -3.47
N ALA A 222 3.20 -16.60 -2.99
CA ALA A 222 4.30 -15.69 -2.67
C ALA A 222 5.08 -15.32 -3.94
N PRO A 223 5.64 -14.10 -4.02
CA PRO A 223 6.58 -13.74 -5.07
C PRO A 223 7.85 -14.60 -5.00
N GLU A 224 8.47 -14.82 -6.15
CA GLU A 224 9.79 -15.45 -6.23
C GLU A 224 10.89 -14.44 -5.85
N GLU A 225 12.01 -14.93 -5.31
CA GLU A 225 13.16 -14.07 -4.95
C GLU A 225 13.70 -13.27 -6.14
N LYS A 226 13.71 -13.90 -7.33
CA LYS A 226 14.07 -13.24 -8.58
C LYS A 226 13.12 -12.07 -8.89
N GLU A 227 11.83 -12.25 -8.66
CA GLU A 227 10.83 -11.22 -8.90
C GLU A 227 10.97 -10.04 -7.93
N VAL A 228 11.29 -10.32 -6.66
CA VAL A 228 11.65 -9.28 -5.68
C VAL A 228 12.87 -8.50 -6.17
N THR A 229 13.93 -9.18 -6.59
CA THR A 229 15.18 -8.56 -7.04
C THR A 229 14.96 -7.66 -8.27
N GLU A 230 14.27 -8.18 -9.29
CA GLU A 230 13.93 -7.41 -10.49
C GLU A 230 13.07 -6.18 -10.17
N THR A 231 12.17 -6.30 -9.18
CA THR A 231 11.31 -5.20 -8.73
C THR A 231 12.11 -4.15 -7.96
N CYS A 232 13.02 -4.55 -7.09
CA CYS A 232 13.94 -3.64 -6.40
C CYS A 232 14.81 -2.86 -7.39
N ASN A 233 15.38 -3.52 -8.41
CA ASN A 233 16.16 -2.84 -9.44
C ASN A 233 15.34 -1.80 -10.21
N ALA A 234 14.12 -2.17 -10.63
CA ALA A 234 13.21 -1.25 -11.30
C ALA A 234 12.79 -0.07 -10.39
N PHE A 235 12.60 -0.33 -9.10
CA PHE A 235 12.36 0.71 -8.10
C PHE A 235 13.54 1.67 -7.97
N GLU A 236 14.78 1.17 -7.89
CA GLU A 236 15.98 2.01 -7.78
C GLU A 236 16.14 2.94 -8.99
N GLU A 237 15.91 2.43 -10.21
CA GLU A 237 15.92 3.26 -11.41
C GLU A 237 14.85 4.35 -11.39
N GLN A 238 13.65 4.03 -10.90
CA GLN A 238 12.56 5.00 -10.82
C GLN A 238 12.78 6.03 -9.72
N ILE A 239 13.24 5.61 -8.54
CA ILE A 239 13.42 6.53 -7.43
C ILE A 239 14.56 7.52 -7.69
N GLN A 240 15.61 7.12 -8.39
CA GLN A 240 16.66 8.04 -8.84
C GLN A 240 16.13 9.17 -9.73
N LYS A 241 15.17 8.86 -10.62
CA LYS A 241 14.52 9.87 -11.47
C LYS A 241 13.67 10.82 -10.63
N VAL A 242 12.92 10.29 -9.68
CA VAL A 242 12.12 11.08 -8.74
C VAL A 242 13.01 12.00 -7.90
N ASP A 243 14.06 11.47 -7.28
CA ASP A 243 14.99 12.23 -6.44
C ASP A 243 15.69 13.35 -7.22
N LYS A 244 16.06 13.08 -8.47
CA LYS A 244 16.61 14.10 -9.38
C LYS A 244 15.59 15.21 -9.66
N ALA A 245 14.36 14.86 -10.01
CA ALA A 245 13.30 15.84 -10.30
C ALA A 245 12.96 16.70 -9.06
N LEU A 246 12.90 16.10 -7.87
CA LEU A 246 12.70 16.80 -6.60
C LEU A 246 13.86 17.77 -6.33
N SER A 247 15.10 17.31 -6.55
CA SER A 247 16.30 18.12 -6.38
C SER A 247 16.37 19.32 -7.35
N GLU A 248 15.98 19.14 -8.61
CA GLU A 248 15.92 20.21 -9.60
C GLU A 248 14.85 21.25 -9.25
N SER A 249 13.67 20.80 -8.84
CA SER A 249 12.56 21.66 -8.42
C SER A 249 12.95 22.56 -7.23
N ARG A 250 13.76 22.06 -6.29
CA ARG A 250 14.31 22.84 -5.18
C ARG A 250 15.25 23.96 -5.65
N LYS A 251 16.14 23.67 -6.61
CA LYS A 251 17.14 24.63 -7.09
C LYS A 251 16.50 25.84 -7.77
N VAL A 252 15.51 25.60 -8.63
CA VAL A 252 14.79 26.67 -9.36
C VAL A 252 14.19 27.68 -8.39
N ARG A 253 13.70 27.24 -7.23
CA ARG A 253 13.07 28.12 -6.23
C ARG A 253 14.06 28.90 -5.38
N LEU A 254 15.26 28.38 -5.12
CA LEU A 254 16.30 29.13 -4.38
C LEU A 254 16.96 30.22 -5.23
N SER A 255 16.80 30.16 -6.56
CA SER A 255 17.29 31.17 -7.50
C SER A 255 16.30 32.29 -7.83
N VAL A 256 15.10 32.28 -7.25
CA VAL A 256 14.05 33.31 -7.41
C VAL A 256 13.88 34.07 -6.09
#